data_AF-A0A4U3JX74-F1
#
_entry.id   AF-A0A4U3JX74-F1
#
_cell.length_a   1.000
_cell.length_b   1.000
_cell.length_c   1.000
_cell.angle_alpha   90.00
_cell.angle_beta   90.00
_cell.angle_gamma   90.00
#
_symmetry.space_group_name_H-M   'P 1'
#
loop_
_entity.id
_entity.type
_entity.pdbx_description
1 polymer ?
#
loop_
_entity_poly.entity_id
_entity_poly.type
_entity_poly.pdbx_seq_one_letter_code
_entity_poly.pdbx_strand_id
1 'polypeptide(L)'
;AVDKLPNSYLNYALKDSESLDYLLSGNKYSSDIYASAFRIDENKIANVGTPRNDQLCLKIDKEVSLFEKETFKLLFAPTFRNNKADNGQKQLDILGIPYLVKYFESLNKKVEIYLKFHPNVNQSLIKQVEIRDLIKKYSVHLIDNNVSSEDTFLDMDLLITDYSSIFFDFALLNKPIILLNYDEDEYKKERGFY
;
A
#
# COMPACT_ATOMS: atom_id res chain seq x y z
N ALA A 1 3.06 2.92 23.86
CA ALA A 1 1.82 3.43 23.25
C ALA A 1 0.67 3.59 24.25
N VAL A 2 0.56 2.71 25.27
CA VAL A 2 -0.51 2.75 26.29
C VAL A 2 -0.63 4.12 26.98
N ASP A 3 0.50 4.78 27.25
CA ASP A 3 0.53 6.08 27.95
C ASP A 3 0.04 7.28 27.11
N LYS A 4 -0.28 7.07 25.83
CA LYS A 4 -0.75 8.12 24.91
C LYS A 4 -2.22 7.98 24.50
N LEU A 5 -2.89 6.89 24.88
CA LEU A 5 -4.27 6.62 24.47
C LEU A 5 -5.26 6.97 25.59
N PRO A 6 -6.42 7.57 25.27
CA PRO A 6 -7.42 7.88 26.28
C PRO A 6 -8.02 6.61 26.88
N ASN A 7 -8.36 6.62 28.18
CA ASN A 7 -8.94 5.47 28.89
C ASN A 7 -10.21 4.92 28.22
N SER A 8 -11.00 5.78 27.58
CA SER A 8 -12.18 5.35 26.80
C SER A 8 -11.81 4.41 25.66
N TYR A 9 -10.69 4.64 24.98
CA TYR A 9 -10.19 3.79 23.91
C TYR A 9 -9.69 2.45 24.46
N LEU A 10 -8.99 2.46 25.59
CA LEU A 10 -8.53 1.23 26.24
C LEU A 10 -9.70 0.34 26.68
N ASN A 11 -10.75 0.94 27.25
CA ASN A 11 -11.96 0.22 27.65
C ASN A 11 -12.73 -0.32 26.44
N TYR A 12 -12.74 0.41 25.33
CA TYR A 12 -13.34 -0.06 24.08
C TYR A 12 -12.59 -1.27 23.52
N ALA A 13 -11.25 -1.21 23.47
CA ALA A 13 -10.42 -2.32 23.01
C ALA A 13 -10.60 -3.60 23.86
N LEU A 14 -10.77 -3.46 25.18
CA LEU A 14 -11.07 -4.60 26.06
C LEU A 14 -12.42 -5.24 25.72
N LYS A 15 -13.46 -4.45 25.50
CA LYS A 15 -14.78 -4.96 25.11
C LYS A 15 -14.74 -5.66 23.76
N ASP A 16 -14.03 -5.08 22.79
CA ASP A 16 -13.83 -5.71 21.48
C ASP A 16 -13.11 -7.05 21.63
N SER A 17 -12.03 -7.11 22.42
CA SER A 17 -11.28 -8.35 22.71
C SER A 17 -12.14 -9.44 23.35
N GLU A 18 -12.99 -9.06 24.32
CA GLU A 18 -13.94 -9.99 24.95
C GLU A 18 -14.98 -10.53 23.96
N SER A 19 -15.40 -9.71 22.99
CA SER A 19 -16.39 -10.06 21.97
C SER A 19 -15.84 -10.93 20.82
N LEU A 20 -14.52 -11.03 20.67
CA LEU A 20 -13.87 -11.83 19.62
C LEU A 20 -13.71 -13.29 20.05
N ASP A 21 -14.25 -14.22 19.26
CA ASP A 21 -13.97 -15.66 19.42
C ASP A 21 -12.60 -16.01 18.84
N TYR A 22 -12.29 -15.50 17.64
CA TYR A 22 -11.02 -15.68 16.96
C TYR A 22 -10.61 -14.40 16.20
N LEU A 23 -9.30 -14.16 16.15
CA LEU A 23 -8.67 -13.13 15.32
C LEU A 23 -7.73 -13.79 14.33
N LEU A 24 -7.96 -13.59 13.03
CA LEU A 24 -7.05 -14.08 12.00
C LEU A 24 -5.76 -13.23 11.97
N SER A 25 -4.63 -13.90 11.80
CA SER A 25 -3.33 -13.24 11.65
C SER A 25 -2.59 -13.75 10.43
N GLY A 26 -1.98 -12.80 9.70
CA GLY A 26 -1.27 -13.07 8.46
C GLY A 26 0.09 -13.74 8.65
N ASN A 27 0.70 -13.59 9.82
CA ASN A 27 2.02 -14.13 10.12
C ASN A 27 2.31 -14.09 11.64
N LYS A 28 3.41 -14.73 12.06
CA LYS A 28 3.80 -14.76 13.48
C LYS A 28 4.10 -13.37 14.06
N TYR A 29 4.81 -12.51 13.31
CA TYR A 29 5.16 -11.17 13.77
C TYR A 29 3.91 -10.34 14.12
N SER A 30 2.89 -10.36 13.26
CA SER A 30 1.61 -9.71 13.51
C SER A 30 0.86 -10.33 14.70
N SER A 31 0.93 -11.66 14.86
CA SER A 31 0.29 -12.36 15.99
C SER A 31 0.84 -11.87 17.34
N ASP A 32 2.16 -11.75 17.43
CA ASP A 32 2.85 -11.29 18.64
C ASP A 32 2.48 -9.82 18.96
N ILE A 33 2.32 -8.99 17.93
CA ILE A 33 1.85 -7.60 18.08
C ILE A 33 0.39 -7.55 18.52
N TYR A 34 -0.50 -8.32 17.88
CA TYR A 34 -1.95 -8.29 18.14
C TYR A 34 -2.30 -8.63 19.58
N ALA A 35 -1.63 -9.64 20.17
CA ALA A 35 -1.84 -10.02 21.56
C ALA A 35 -1.67 -8.80 22.49
N SER A 36 -0.60 -8.03 22.30
CA SER A 36 -0.32 -6.83 23.10
C SER A 36 -1.19 -5.62 22.72
N ALA A 37 -1.34 -5.35 21.42
CA ALA A 37 -1.99 -4.15 20.90
C ALA A 37 -3.51 -4.18 21.10
N PHE A 38 -4.12 -5.35 20.91
CA PHE A 38 -5.56 -5.55 21.02
C PHE A 38 -5.97 -6.22 22.33
N ARG A 39 -5.01 -6.56 23.20
CA ARG A 39 -5.26 -7.21 24.50
C ARG A 39 -6.11 -8.48 24.35
N ILE A 40 -5.81 -9.26 23.33
CA ILE A 40 -6.50 -10.52 23.01
C ILE A 40 -5.64 -11.69 23.47
N ASP A 41 -6.30 -12.75 23.97
CA ASP A 41 -5.63 -14.00 24.32
C ASP A 41 -4.98 -14.61 23.07
N GLU A 42 -3.72 -15.01 23.17
CA GLU A 42 -2.97 -15.64 22.08
C GLU A 42 -3.68 -16.89 21.53
N ASN A 43 -4.41 -17.64 22.37
CA ASN A 43 -5.17 -18.82 21.96
C ASN A 43 -6.35 -18.48 21.03
N LYS A 44 -6.79 -17.21 21.01
CA LYS A 44 -7.80 -16.71 20.07
C LYS A 44 -7.18 -16.21 18.76
N ILE A 45 -5.85 -16.11 18.65
CA ILE A 45 -5.19 -15.66 17.42
C ILE A 45 -4.91 -16.88 16.52
N ALA A 46 -5.61 -16.96 15.40
CA ALA A 46 -5.40 -17.96 14.37
C ALA A 46 -4.38 -17.45 13.34
N ASN A 47 -3.13 -17.87 13.47
CA ASN A 47 -2.07 -17.58 12.50
C ASN A 47 -2.19 -18.50 11.26
N VAL A 48 -3.12 -18.16 10.38
CA VAL A 48 -3.49 -18.97 9.20
C VAL A 48 -3.31 -18.22 7.87
N GLY A 49 -2.73 -17.03 7.91
CA GLY A 49 -2.73 -16.11 6.78
C GLY A 49 -3.98 -15.23 6.75
N THR A 50 -4.11 -14.42 5.70
CA THR A 50 -5.28 -13.56 5.49
C THR A 50 -6.03 -14.03 4.24
N PRO A 51 -7.33 -14.40 4.34
CA PRO A 51 -8.08 -14.95 3.20
C PRO A 51 -8.07 -14.09 1.93
N ARG A 52 -7.99 -12.75 2.07
CA ARG A 52 -7.88 -11.83 0.93
C ARG A 52 -6.63 -12.07 0.05
N ASN A 53 -5.59 -12.66 0.62
CA ASN A 53 -4.32 -12.93 -0.05
C ASN A 53 -4.27 -14.32 -0.71
N ASP A 54 -5.29 -15.17 -0.53
CA ASP A 54 -5.29 -16.55 -1.07
C ASP A 54 -5.00 -16.54 -2.59
N GLN A 55 -5.63 -15.63 -3.33
CA GLN A 55 -5.43 -15.50 -4.76
C GLN A 55 -4.00 -15.10 -5.17
N LEU A 56 -3.29 -14.37 -4.31
CA LEU A 56 -1.90 -13.96 -4.56
C LEU A 56 -0.98 -15.17 -4.45
N CYS A 57 -1.19 -16.01 -3.42
CA CYS A 57 -0.42 -17.22 -3.18
C CYS A 57 -0.64 -18.31 -4.25
N LEU A 58 -1.83 -18.37 -4.85
CA LEU A 58 -2.15 -19.32 -5.91
C LEU A 58 -1.56 -18.95 -7.27
N LYS A 59 -1.20 -17.68 -7.48
CA LYS A 59 -0.72 -17.13 -8.75
C LYS A 59 0.76 -16.71 -8.72
N ILE A 60 1.57 -17.40 -7.92
CA ILE A 60 3.02 -17.22 -7.98
C ILE A 60 3.49 -17.75 -9.34
N ASP A 61 3.51 -16.86 -10.34
CA ASP A 61 4.13 -17.15 -11.62
C ASP A 61 5.61 -17.45 -11.38
N LYS A 62 6.08 -18.58 -11.92
CA LYS A 62 7.51 -18.92 -11.93
C LYS A 62 8.27 -17.79 -12.61
N GLU A 63 9.20 -17.17 -11.89
CA GLU A 63 10.19 -16.18 -12.34
C GLU A 63 9.88 -15.55 -13.70
N VAL A 64 8.90 -14.63 -13.74
CA VAL A 64 8.71 -13.81 -14.93
C VAL A 64 9.89 -12.85 -14.98
N SER A 65 10.78 -13.06 -15.96
CA SER A 65 11.87 -12.13 -16.22
C SER A 65 11.29 -10.77 -16.57
N LEU A 66 11.32 -9.86 -15.60
CA LEU A 66 10.88 -8.47 -15.73
C LEU A 66 11.59 -7.74 -16.89
N PHE A 67 12.77 -8.24 -17.26
CA PHE A 67 13.58 -7.72 -18.36
C PHE A 67 13.09 -8.17 -19.74
N GLU A 68 12.22 -9.16 -19.86
CA GLU A 68 11.68 -9.62 -21.15
C GLU A 68 10.39 -8.91 -21.55
N LYS A 69 9.73 -8.22 -20.62
CA LYS A 69 8.50 -7.48 -20.92
C LYS A 69 8.77 -6.23 -21.75
N GLU A 70 8.01 -6.07 -22.85
CA GLU A 70 7.98 -4.84 -23.65
C GLU A 70 7.31 -3.69 -22.90
N THR A 71 6.22 -3.99 -22.19
CA THR A 71 5.46 -3.03 -21.36
C THR A 71 5.57 -3.45 -19.90
N PHE A 72 5.99 -2.50 -19.06
CA PHE A 72 6.16 -2.67 -17.63
C PHE A 72 5.04 -1.96 -16.87
N LYS A 73 4.35 -2.66 -15.96
CA LYS A 73 3.23 -2.11 -15.20
C LYS A 73 3.64 -1.75 -13.77
N LEU A 74 3.62 -0.47 -13.45
CA LEU A 74 4.04 0.07 -12.15
C LEU A 74 2.80 0.52 -11.36
N LEU A 75 2.61 -0.01 -10.16
CA LEU A 75 1.61 0.47 -9.21
C LEU A 75 2.23 1.48 -8.25
N PHE A 76 1.74 2.71 -8.23
CA PHE A 76 2.06 3.72 -7.23
C PHE A 76 0.89 3.87 -6.24
N ALA A 77 1.14 3.50 -4.99
CA ALA A 77 0.12 3.48 -3.95
C ALA A 77 0.65 4.05 -2.62
N PRO A 78 0.84 5.37 -2.50
CA PRO A 78 1.34 5.99 -1.28
C PRO A 78 0.24 6.06 -0.20
N THR A 79 0.66 6.12 1.06
CA THR A 79 -0.25 6.32 2.20
C THR A 79 -0.77 7.77 2.26
N PHE A 80 -1.93 7.93 2.89
CA PHE A 80 -2.56 9.22 3.15
C PHE A 80 -1.75 10.05 4.16
N ARG A 81 -1.54 11.34 3.88
CA ARG A 81 -1.04 12.35 4.84
C ARG A 81 -2.15 13.23 5.39
N ASN A 82 -2.04 13.66 6.65
CA ASN A 82 -3.06 14.50 7.29
C ASN A 82 -3.16 15.91 6.69
N ASN A 83 -2.05 16.41 6.11
CA ASN A 83 -2.06 17.68 5.38
C ASN A 83 -2.80 17.53 4.04
N LYS A 84 -4.11 17.80 4.05
CA LYS A 84 -4.99 17.68 2.88
C LYS A 84 -4.59 18.56 1.69
N ALA A 85 -3.87 19.65 1.92
CA ALA A 85 -3.53 20.60 0.85
C ALA A 85 -2.54 20.03 -0.17
N ASP A 86 -1.68 19.10 0.26
CA ASP A 86 -0.58 18.54 -0.54
C ASP A 86 -0.59 17.00 -0.57
N ASN A 87 -1.66 16.39 -0.05
CA ASN A 87 -1.73 14.95 -0.01
C ASN A 87 -1.90 14.40 -1.44
N GLY A 88 -0.87 13.72 -1.93
CA GLY A 88 -0.78 13.08 -3.24
C GLY A 88 0.06 13.84 -4.26
N GLN A 89 0.03 15.18 -4.27
CA GLN A 89 0.76 15.98 -5.28
C GLN A 89 2.27 15.91 -5.04
N LYS A 90 2.75 16.23 -3.83
CA LYS A 90 4.16 16.03 -3.45
C LYS A 90 4.64 14.60 -3.70
N GLN A 91 3.83 13.59 -3.39
CA GLN A 91 4.17 12.19 -3.68
C GLN A 91 4.38 11.94 -5.18
N LEU A 92 3.57 12.55 -6.04
CA LEU A 92 3.70 12.42 -7.51
C LEU A 92 4.86 13.22 -8.09
N ASP A 93 5.13 14.40 -7.54
CA ASP A 93 6.28 15.21 -7.93
C ASP A 93 7.57 14.47 -7.64
N ILE A 94 7.65 13.82 -6.47
CA ILE A 94 8.78 13.00 -6.05
C ILE A 94 8.87 11.71 -6.88
N LEU A 95 7.73 11.08 -7.21
CA LEU A 95 7.71 9.92 -8.13
C LEU A 95 8.32 10.28 -9.49
N GLY A 96 8.09 11.51 -9.95
CA GLY A 96 8.75 12.03 -11.16
C GLY A 96 8.34 11.29 -12.43
N ILE A 97 7.04 11.16 -12.69
CA ILE A 97 6.47 10.45 -13.85
C ILE A 97 7.20 10.74 -15.18
N PRO A 98 7.49 12.01 -15.56
CA PRO A 98 8.20 12.30 -16.81
C PRO A 98 9.60 11.67 -16.90
N TYR A 99 10.30 11.55 -15.76
CA TYR A 99 11.63 10.95 -15.70
C TYR A 99 11.56 9.43 -15.80
N LEU A 100 10.58 8.82 -15.12
CA LEU A 100 10.33 7.38 -15.24
C LEU A 100 10.01 6.98 -16.68
N VAL A 101 9.11 7.71 -17.34
CA VAL A 101 8.76 7.44 -18.75
C VAL A 101 10.01 7.51 -19.64
N LYS A 102 10.79 8.59 -19.53
CA LYS A 102 12.05 8.74 -20.29
C LYS A 102 13.06 7.63 -20.01
N TYR A 103 13.15 7.17 -18.76
CA TYR A 103 14.02 6.07 -18.37
C TYR A 103 13.61 4.78 -19.09
N PHE A 104 12.33 4.40 -19.06
CA PHE A 104 11.85 3.20 -19.77
C PHE A 104 11.99 3.33 -21.29
N GLU A 105 11.74 4.51 -21.86
CA GLU A 105 11.98 4.79 -23.29
C GLU A 105 13.46 4.57 -23.67
N SER A 106 14.40 5.00 -22.82
CA SER A 106 15.85 4.79 -23.06
C SER A 106 16.26 3.32 -23.08
N LEU A 107 15.45 2.44 -22.49
CA LEU A 107 15.61 0.99 -22.50
C LEU A 107 14.84 0.32 -23.66
N ASN A 108 14.24 1.09 -24.58
CA ASN A 108 13.30 0.63 -25.59
C ASN A 108 12.09 -0.12 -25.00
N LYS A 109 11.60 0.32 -23.84
CA LYS A 109 10.45 -0.25 -23.14
C LYS A 109 9.35 0.78 -22.95
N LYS A 110 8.13 0.29 -22.74
CA LYS A 110 6.98 1.11 -22.31
C LYS A 110 6.74 0.93 -20.83
N VAL A 111 6.21 1.97 -20.19
CA VAL A 111 5.73 1.89 -18.80
C VAL A 111 4.29 2.36 -18.73
N GLU A 112 3.45 1.58 -18.06
CA GLU A 112 2.11 1.96 -17.65
C GLU A 112 2.13 2.20 -16.14
N ILE A 113 1.69 3.37 -15.72
CA ILE A 113 1.71 3.80 -14.32
C ILE A 113 0.29 3.80 -13.79
N TYR A 114 0.03 2.98 -12.78
CA TYR A 114 -1.26 2.86 -12.13
C TYR A 114 -1.21 3.56 -10.78
N LEU A 115 -2.08 4.54 -10.57
CA LEU A 115 -2.17 5.32 -9.34
C LEU A 115 -3.31 4.80 -8.47
N LYS A 116 -3.04 4.48 -7.21
CA LYS A 116 -4.06 4.10 -6.23
C LYS A 116 -3.90 4.92 -4.95
N PHE A 117 -4.67 6.00 -4.86
CA PHE A 117 -4.70 6.86 -3.68
C PHE A 117 -5.81 6.47 -2.71
N HIS A 118 -5.65 6.84 -1.45
CA HIS A 118 -6.72 6.70 -0.46
C HIS A 118 -8.00 7.46 -0.90
N PRO A 119 -9.21 6.94 -0.64
CA PRO A 119 -10.47 7.54 -1.10
C PRO A 119 -10.62 9.04 -0.78
N ASN A 120 -10.20 9.45 0.41
CA ASN A 120 -10.23 10.85 0.88
C ASN A 120 -9.33 11.81 0.08
N VAL A 121 -8.41 11.31 -0.75
CA VAL A 121 -7.47 12.10 -1.56
C VAL A 121 -7.83 12.02 -3.04
N ASN A 122 -8.25 10.83 -3.46
CA ASN A 122 -8.51 10.49 -4.85
C ASN A 122 -9.47 11.52 -5.50
N GLN A 123 -10.56 11.87 -4.81
CA GLN A 123 -11.56 12.81 -5.33
C GLN A 123 -11.06 14.26 -5.53
N SER A 124 -10.10 14.72 -4.72
CA SER A 124 -9.55 16.08 -4.84
C SER A 124 -8.41 16.14 -5.85
N LEU A 125 -7.54 15.12 -5.89
CA LEU A 125 -6.41 15.04 -6.83
C LEU A 125 -6.86 15.00 -8.28
N ILE A 126 -7.90 14.22 -8.63
CA ILE A 126 -8.41 14.12 -10.01
C ILE A 126 -8.85 15.49 -10.57
N LYS A 127 -9.22 16.43 -9.68
CA LYS A 127 -9.67 17.77 -10.07
C LYS A 127 -8.50 18.70 -10.38
N GLN A 128 -7.27 18.36 -9.98
CA GLN A 128 -6.08 19.15 -10.25
C GLN A 128 -5.69 19.02 -11.73
N VAL A 129 -5.26 20.14 -12.32
CA VAL A 129 -4.98 20.23 -13.76
C VAL A 129 -3.73 19.42 -14.10
N GLU A 130 -2.74 19.46 -13.21
CA GLU A 130 -1.45 18.80 -13.31
C GLU A 130 -1.62 17.27 -13.45
N ILE A 131 -2.48 16.67 -12.62
CA ILE A 131 -2.80 15.23 -12.68
C ILE A 131 -3.46 14.88 -14.01
N ARG A 132 -4.42 15.69 -14.46
CA ARG A 132 -5.12 15.45 -15.74
C ARG A 132 -4.16 15.55 -16.91
N ASP A 133 -3.21 16.47 -16.86
CA ASP A 133 -2.21 16.62 -17.91
C ASP A 133 -1.23 15.45 -17.92
N LEU A 134 -0.84 14.93 -16.75
CA LEU A 134 -0.06 13.69 -16.66
C LEU A 134 -0.81 12.50 -17.27
N ILE A 135 -2.10 12.34 -16.94
CA ILE A 135 -2.95 11.26 -17.50
C ILE A 135 -3.12 11.38 -19.02
N LYS A 136 -3.24 12.60 -19.55
CA LYS A 136 -3.38 12.81 -20.99
C LYS A 136 -2.07 12.62 -21.75
N LYS A 137 -0.95 12.97 -21.13
CA LYS A 137 0.37 13.01 -21.78
C LYS A 137 1.11 11.69 -21.71
N TYR A 138 0.92 10.91 -20.64
CA TYR A 138 1.61 9.66 -20.37
C TYR A 138 0.61 8.53 -20.16
N SER A 139 1.06 7.28 -20.24
CA SER A 139 0.26 6.08 -19.93
C SER A 139 0.03 5.95 -18.41
N VAL A 140 -0.75 6.87 -17.85
CA VAL A 140 -1.07 6.94 -16.43
C VAL A 140 -2.55 6.65 -16.23
N HIS A 141 -2.84 5.67 -15.38
CA HIS A 141 -4.17 5.16 -15.10
C HIS A 141 -4.48 5.37 -13.63
N LEU A 142 -5.70 5.79 -13.32
CA LEU A 142 -6.16 5.89 -11.94
C LEU A 142 -7.06 4.72 -11.61
N ILE A 143 -6.72 4.02 -10.52
CA ILE A 143 -7.49 2.87 -10.05
C ILE A 143 -8.64 3.38 -9.19
N ASP A 144 -9.83 2.86 -9.48
CA ASP A 144 -11.03 3.11 -8.67
C ASP A 144 -10.86 2.53 -7.26
N ASN A 145 -11.37 3.24 -6.25
CA ASN A 145 -11.27 2.80 -4.86
C ASN A 145 -12.08 1.53 -4.57
N ASN A 146 -13.04 1.18 -5.43
CA ASN A 146 -13.85 -0.04 -5.32
C ASN A 146 -13.12 -1.30 -5.81
N VAL A 147 -12.01 -1.14 -6.54
CA VAL A 147 -11.16 -2.27 -6.95
C VAL A 147 -10.28 -2.66 -5.76
N SER A 148 -10.26 -3.94 -5.40
CA SER A 148 -9.40 -4.42 -4.31
C SER A 148 -7.91 -4.23 -4.67
N SER A 149 -7.05 -4.16 -3.66
CA SER A 149 -5.62 -4.01 -3.94
C SER A 149 -5.03 -5.32 -4.47
N GLU A 150 -5.54 -6.44 -3.99
CA GLU A 150 -5.13 -7.79 -4.33
C GLU A 150 -5.42 -8.11 -5.80
N ASP A 151 -6.61 -7.74 -6.30
CA ASP A 151 -6.93 -7.87 -7.72
C ASP A 151 -6.00 -7.02 -8.59
N THR A 152 -5.63 -5.83 -8.09
CA THR A 152 -4.68 -4.96 -8.78
C THR A 152 -3.30 -5.59 -8.83
N PHE A 153 -2.79 -6.15 -7.72
CA PHE A 153 -1.41 -6.63 -7.60
C PHE A 153 -1.05 -7.72 -8.60
N LEU A 154 -2.02 -8.59 -8.93
CA LEU A 154 -1.82 -9.69 -9.86
C LEU A 154 -1.32 -9.20 -11.23
N ASP A 155 -1.82 -8.06 -11.69
CA ASP A 155 -1.49 -7.50 -13.00
C ASP A 155 -0.28 -6.55 -13.01
N MET A 156 0.33 -6.29 -11.85
CA MET A 156 1.41 -5.31 -11.70
C MET A 156 2.77 -5.97 -11.66
N ASP A 157 3.80 -5.30 -12.16
CA ASP A 157 5.19 -5.77 -12.20
C ASP A 157 6.04 -5.23 -11.05
N LEU A 158 5.68 -4.04 -10.54
CA LEU A 158 6.39 -3.31 -9.51
C LEU A 158 5.39 -2.57 -8.63
N LEU A 159 5.61 -2.62 -7.33
CA LEU A 159 4.95 -1.74 -6.38
C LEU A 159 5.92 -0.62 -5.96
N ILE A 160 5.50 0.62 -6.11
CA ILE A 160 6.09 1.78 -5.43
C ILE A 160 5.09 2.26 -4.38
N THR A 161 5.49 2.20 -3.11
CA THR A 161 4.68 2.65 -1.98
C THR A 161 5.58 3.32 -0.95
N ASP A 162 5.05 3.68 0.21
CA ASP A 162 5.82 4.26 1.32
C ASP A 162 5.67 3.40 2.58
N TYR A 163 4.81 3.78 3.52
CA TYR A 163 4.60 3.15 4.82
C TYR A 163 3.34 2.27 4.84
N SER A 164 2.84 1.89 3.67
CA SER A 164 1.59 1.14 3.54
C SER A 164 1.81 -0.34 3.81
N SER A 165 0.96 -0.97 4.64
CA SER A 165 1.05 -2.41 4.89
C SER A 165 0.85 -3.27 3.64
N ILE A 166 0.36 -2.69 2.54
CA ILE A 166 0.15 -3.41 1.28
C ILE A 166 1.43 -4.03 0.70
N PHE A 167 2.61 -3.50 1.06
CA PHE A 167 3.85 -4.11 0.58
C PHE A 167 4.06 -5.52 1.16
N PHE A 168 3.51 -5.84 2.34
CA PHE A 168 3.55 -7.19 2.89
C PHE A 168 2.71 -8.16 2.04
N ASP A 169 1.56 -7.71 1.55
CA ASP A 169 0.70 -8.52 0.67
C ASP A 169 1.33 -8.69 -0.71
N PHE A 170 1.85 -7.60 -1.29
CA PHE A 170 2.49 -7.62 -2.60
C PHE A 170 3.74 -8.51 -2.62
N ALA A 171 4.47 -8.58 -1.50
CA ALA A 171 5.64 -9.45 -1.35
C ALA A 171 5.32 -10.94 -1.56
N LEU A 172 4.05 -11.36 -1.37
CA LEU A 172 3.62 -12.75 -1.66
C LEU A 172 3.76 -13.11 -3.14
N LEU A 173 3.76 -12.11 -4.04
CA LEU A 173 3.96 -12.32 -5.48
C LEU A 173 5.44 -12.47 -5.88
N ASN A 174 6.37 -12.28 -4.94
CA ASN A 174 7.82 -12.27 -5.19
C ASN A 174 8.23 -11.27 -6.31
N LYS A 175 7.55 -10.12 -6.36
CA LYS A 175 7.81 -9.03 -7.31
C LYS A 175 8.52 -7.87 -6.61
N PRO A 176 9.30 -7.03 -7.33
CA PRO A 176 10.01 -5.91 -6.75
C PRO A 176 9.11 -4.89 -6.05
N ILE A 177 9.64 -4.28 -5.00
CA ILE A 177 9.00 -3.23 -4.22
C ILE A 177 10.01 -2.09 -4.02
N ILE A 178 9.57 -0.86 -4.25
CA ILE A 178 10.33 0.35 -3.92
C ILE A 178 9.57 1.11 -2.83
N LEU A 179 10.28 1.42 -1.74
CA LEU A 179 9.76 2.22 -0.63
C LEU A 179 10.23 3.68 -0.79
N LEU A 180 9.32 4.57 -1.15
CA LEU A 180 9.56 5.99 -1.41
C LEU A 180 9.33 6.81 -0.13
N ASN A 181 10.22 6.64 0.84
CA ASN A 181 10.08 7.20 2.19
C ASN A 181 10.69 8.62 2.29
N TYR A 182 10.21 9.54 1.47
CA TYR A 182 10.79 10.89 1.34
C TYR A 182 10.61 11.79 2.57
N ASP A 183 9.69 11.45 3.48
CA ASP A 183 9.29 12.25 4.64
C ASP A 183 9.36 11.46 5.96
N GLU A 184 10.31 10.53 6.09
CA GLU A 184 10.39 9.61 7.22
C GLU A 184 10.39 10.30 8.58
N ASP A 185 11.18 11.38 8.73
CA ASP A 185 11.26 12.13 9.99
C ASP A 185 9.95 12.83 10.37
N GLU A 186 9.20 13.30 9.37
CA GLU A 186 7.87 13.91 9.57
C GLU A 186 6.84 12.82 9.89
N TYR A 187 6.85 11.72 9.13
CA TYR A 187 5.94 10.61 9.29
C TYR A 187 6.07 9.93 10.67
N LYS A 188 7.31 9.72 11.14
CA LYS A 188 7.59 9.14 12.48
C LYS A 188 6.98 9.98 13.60
N LYS A 189 7.01 11.30 13.49
CA LYS A 189 6.45 12.21 14.51
C LYS A 189 4.93 12.14 14.57
N GLU A 190 4.28 11.96 13.43
CA GLU A 190 2.81 11.92 13.35
C GLU A 190 2.22 10.53 13.63
N ARG A 191 2.80 9.48 13.06
CA ARG A 191 2.20 8.13 12.97
C ARG A 191 2.99 7.05 13.72
N GLY A 192 4.32 7.21 13.83
CA GLY A 192 5.22 6.21 14.40
C GLY A 192 5.33 4.94 13.54
N PHE A 193 6.19 4.00 13.97
CA PHE A 193 6.34 2.66 13.39
C PHE A 193 6.24 1.61 14.51
N TYR A 194 5.89 0.38 14.13
CA TYR A 194 5.97 -0.79 15.01
C TYR A 194 7.40 -1.32 15.06
#